data_AF-A0AAW1IU28-F1
#
_entry.id   AF-A0AAW1IU28-F1
#
_cell.length_a   1.000
_cell.length_b   1.000
_cell.length_c   1.000
_cell.angle_alpha   90.00
_cell.angle_beta   90.00
_cell.angle_gamma   90.00
#
_symmetry.space_group_name_H-M   'P 1'
#
loop_
_entity.id
_entity.type
_entity.pdbx_description
1 polymer ?
#
loop_
_entity_poly.entity_id
_entity_poly.type
_entity_poly.pdbx_seq_one_letter_code
_entity_poly.pdbx_strand_id
1 'polypeptide(L)'
;MESVAEDLKNYEKVCVLLFDAGHLQPQVSISSSLEFEGLEHTGNSKHTANTTQVYKLKRIASMWKQPIAYSFSKEPVKSVDLAVMLKNIIAKCKEVGFKLSATLPDQSTDNQAAINYLMKKTNSQNQNMYLIFLYKYVIKNGTHI
;
A
#
# COMPACT_ATOMS: atom_id res chain seq x y z
N MET A 1 12.55 0.04 10.61
CA MET A 1 11.41 0.97 10.56
C MET A 1 11.12 1.50 11.96
N GLU A 2 11.13 0.64 12.97
CA GLU A 2 10.99 0.97 14.40
C GLU A 2 12.01 2.01 14.89
N SER A 3 13.32 1.75 14.74
CA SER A 3 14.36 2.70 15.16
C SER A 3 14.25 4.09 14.55
N VAL A 4 13.77 4.18 13.30
CA VAL A 4 13.60 5.47 12.61
C VAL A 4 12.39 6.24 13.15
N ALA A 5 11.35 5.56 13.63
CA ALA A 5 10.14 6.21 14.11
C ALA A 5 10.29 6.82 15.51
N GLU A 6 11.19 6.27 16.32
CA GLU A 6 11.45 6.71 17.70
C GLU A 6 12.07 8.11 17.75
N ASP A 7 13.04 8.37 16.88
CA ASP A 7 13.79 9.64 16.83
C ASP A 7 13.02 10.82 16.21
N LEU A 8 11.85 10.56 15.63
CA LEU A 8 11.08 11.58 14.90
C LEU A 8 10.20 12.43 15.81
N LYS A 9 10.10 13.73 15.49
CA LYS A 9 9.10 14.60 16.11
C LYS A 9 7.71 14.19 15.65
N ASN A 10 6.70 14.49 16.47
CA ASN A 10 5.31 14.09 16.21
C ASN A 10 4.76 14.51 14.84
N TYR A 11 5.16 15.67 14.31
CA TYR A 11 4.72 16.13 12.99
C TYR A 11 5.42 15.37 11.84
N GLU A 12 6.62 14.85 12.06
CA GLU A 12 7.39 14.08 11.07
C GLU A 12 6.89 12.64 10.95
N LYS A 13 6.17 12.16 11.96
CA LYS A 13 5.50 10.85 11.94
C LYS A 13 4.24 10.84 11.06
N VAL A 14 3.76 11.99 10.61
CA VAL A 14 2.59 12.09 9.73
C VAL A 14 2.97 11.69 8.30
N CYS A 15 2.32 10.65 7.80
CA CYS A 15 2.66 10.00 6.53
C CYS A 15 1.44 9.79 5.63
N VAL A 16 1.75 9.60 4.35
CA VAL A 16 0.84 9.09 3.33
C VAL A 16 1.33 7.72 2.85
N LEU A 17 0.39 6.83 2.58
CA LEU A 17 0.68 5.52 2.01
C LEU A 17 0.49 5.58 0.49
N LEU A 18 1.57 5.43 -0.25
CA LEU A 18 1.55 5.32 -1.71
C LEU A 18 1.51 3.85 -2.09
N PHE A 19 0.74 3.48 -3.11
CA PHE A 19 0.78 2.12 -3.63
C PHE A 19 0.42 2.06 -5.10
N ASP A 20 1.07 1.14 -5.80
CA ASP A 20 0.95 0.99 -7.25
C ASP A 20 1.24 -0.46 -7.67
N ALA A 21 0.63 -0.88 -8.78
CA ALA A 21 0.80 -2.19 -9.36
C ALA A 21 1.76 -2.11 -10.56
N GLY A 22 2.69 -3.06 -10.64
CA GLY A 22 3.63 -3.20 -11.75
C GLY A 22 3.44 -4.53 -12.47
N HIS A 23 3.81 -4.55 -13.75
CA HIS A 23 3.95 -5.78 -14.52
C HIS A 23 5.40 -6.26 -14.45
N LEU A 24 5.58 -7.56 -14.33
CA LEU A 24 6.86 -8.24 -14.31
C LEU A 24 6.94 -9.20 -15.49
N GLN A 25 8.15 -9.39 -16.02
CA GLN A 25 8.41 -10.52 -16.88
C GLN A 25 8.37 -11.79 -16.01
N PRO A 26 7.53 -12.79 -16.35
CA PRO A 26 7.46 -14.01 -15.57
C PRO A 26 8.79 -14.77 -15.67
N GLN A 27 9.46 -14.96 -14.54
CA GLN A 27 10.69 -15.72 -14.45
C GLN A 27 10.81 -16.36 -13.07
N VAL A 28 11.41 -17.54 -13.01
CA VAL A 28 11.78 -18.20 -11.74
C VAL A 28 13.30 -18.27 -11.67
N SER A 29 13.85 -17.87 -10.55
CA SER A 29 15.28 -17.98 -10.24
C SER A 29 15.47 -18.67 -8.88
N ILE A 30 16.68 -19.16 -8.64
CA ILE A 30 17.08 -19.64 -7.33
C ILE A 30 18.02 -18.58 -6.75
N SER A 31 17.69 -18.09 -5.56
CA SER A 31 18.50 -17.11 -4.84
C SER A 31 19.83 -17.72 -4.37
N SER A 32 20.74 -16.88 -3.90
CA SER A 32 21.95 -17.35 -3.20
C SER A 32 21.64 -18.08 -1.89
N SER A 33 20.46 -17.87 -1.31
CA SER A 33 19.93 -18.62 -0.15
C SER A 33 19.29 -19.97 -0.52
N LEU A 34 19.35 -20.39 -1.79
CA LEU A 34 18.73 -21.61 -2.31
C LEU A 34 17.20 -21.63 -2.23
N GLU A 35 16.58 -20.44 -2.29
CA GLU A 35 15.14 -20.28 -2.29
C GLU A 35 14.64 -19.97 -3.70
N PHE A 36 13.46 -20.49 -4.05
CA PHE A 36 12.81 -20.15 -5.32
C PHE A 36 12.24 -18.73 -5.27
N GLU A 37 12.70 -17.86 -6.16
CA GLU A 37 12.20 -16.51 -6.37
C GLU A 37 11.32 -16.43 -7.62
N GLY A 38 10.48 -15.39 -7.69
CA GLY A 38 9.61 -15.16 -8.85
C GLY A 38 8.31 -15.97 -8.86
N LEU A 39 8.00 -16.63 -7.75
CA LEU A 39 6.70 -17.26 -7.52
C LEU A 39 5.74 -16.30 -6.81
N GLU A 40 4.45 -16.54 -6.96
CA GLU A 40 3.44 -15.75 -6.26
C GLU A 40 3.46 -15.97 -4.74
N HIS A 41 3.19 -14.91 -3.99
CA HIS A 41 3.15 -14.91 -2.53
C HIS A 41 1.81 -15.40 -1.95
N THR A 42 0.77 -15.54 -2.79
CA THR A 42 -0.59 -15.80 -2.33
C THR A 42 -0.99 -17.25 -2.58
N GLY A 43 -1.05 -18.05 -1.51
CA GLY A 43 -1.54 -19.44 -1.54
C GLY A 43 -0.44 -20.51 -1.67
N ASN A 44 -0.84 -21.78 -1.71
CA ASN A 44 0.05 -22.94 -1.95
C ASN A 44 0.40 -23.12 -3.44
N SER A 45 0.23 -22.07 -4.24
CA SER A 45 0.29 -22.12 -5.69
C SER A 45 1.72 -21.91 -6.19
N LYS A 46 2.08 -22.68 -7.22
CA LYS A 46 3.42 -22.67 -7.84
C LYS A 46 3.46 -21.78 -9.09
N HIS A 47 2.59 -20.79 -9.18
CA HIS A 47 2.52 -19.94 -10.37
C HIS A 47 3.68 -18.94 -10.37
N THR A 48 4.30 -18.78 -11.55
CA THR A 48 5.26 -17.71 -11.79
C THR A 48 4.54 -16.36 -11.77
N ALA A 49 4.96 -15.48 -10.88
CA ALA A 49 4.40 -14.15 -10.77
C ALA A 49 4.68 -13.33 -12.04
N ASN A 50 3.71 -12.52 -12.43
CA ASN A 50 3.82 -11.58 -13.57
C ASN A 50 3.37 -10.17 -13.17
N THR A 51 2.94 -9.99 -11.92
CA THR A 51 2.58 -8.69 -11.36
C THR A 51 3.22 -8.53 -10.00
N THR A 52 3.43 -7.27 -9.63
CA THR A 52 3.84 -6.86 -8.30
C THR A 52 2.91 -5.78 -7.79
N GLN A 53 2.64 -5.80 -6.50
CA GLN A 53 2.04 -4.69 -5.79
C GLN A 53 3.08 -4.13 -4.82
N VAL A 54 3.33 -2.83 -4.88
CA VAL A 54 4.32 -2.16 -4.02
C VAL A 54 3.63 -1.12 -3.15
N TYR A 55 4.01 -1.08 -1.87
CA TYR A 55 3.53 -0.10 -0.89
C TYR A 55 4.70 0.71 -0.34
N LYS A 56 4.59 2.04 -0.40
CA LYS A 56 5.62 2.97 0.07
C LYS A 56 5.03 3.93 1.09
N LEU A 57 5.74 4.14 2.19
CA LEU A 57 5.43 5.19 3.15
C LEU A 57 6.16 6.45 2.75
N LYS A 58 5.45 7.58 2.63
CA LYS A 58 6.03 8.91 2.39
C LYS A 58 5.66 9.83 3.54
N ARG A 59 6.64 10.52 4.11
CA ARG A 59 6.38 11.56 5.13
C ARG A 59 5.81 12.79 4.44
N ILE A 60 4.90 13.50 5.12
CA ILE A 60 4.37 14.77 4.61
C ILE A 60 5.39 15.90 4.83
N ALA A 61 6.02 15.91 6.00
CA ALA A 61 6.95 16.98 6.40
C ALA A 61 8.34 16.91 5.72
N SER A 62 8.60 15.92 4.87
CA SER A 62 9.89 15.75 4.19
C SER A 62 9.76 15.00 2.87
N MET A 63 10.83 14.97 2.07
CA MET A 63 10.89 14.18 0.84
C MET A 63 11.17 12.68 1.07
N TRP A 64 11.25 12.24 2.33
CA TRP A 64 11.55 10.87 2.66
C TRP A 64 10.44 9.91 2.20
N LYS A 65 10.84 8.82 1.54
CA LYS A 65 9.98 7.72 1.10
C LYS A 65 10.69 6.39 1.30
N GLN A 66 9.99 5.37 1.77
CA GLN A 66 10.53 4.03 1.94
C GLN A 66 9.51 2.97 1.47
N PRO A 67 9.91 1.97 0.67
CA PRO A 67 9.11 0.76 0.46
C PRO A 67 8.90 0.03 1.79
N ILE A 68 7.66 -0.26 2.14
CA ILE A 68 7.30 -0.91 3.42
C ILE A 68 6.69 -2.30 3.24
N ALA A 69 6.14 -2.59 2.07
CA ALA A 69 5.63 -3.92 1.72
C ALA A 69 5.62 -4.09 0.21
N TYR A 70 5.69 -5.35 -0.21
CA TYR A 70 5.50 -5.77 -1.59
C TYR A 70 4.83 -7.13 -1.62
N SER A 71 4.12 -7.43 -2.70
CA SER A 71 3.61 -8.77 -2.98
C SER A 71 3.76 -9.08 -4.46
N PHE A 72 3.92 -10.36 -4.77
CA PHE A 72 4.01 -10.88 -6.14
C PHE A 72 2.84 -11.81 -6.42
N SER A 73 2.23 -11.71 -7.59
CA SER A 73 1.09 -12.53 -7.98
C SER A 73 1.08 -12.86 -9.46
N LYS A 74 0.35 -13.91 -9.84
CA LYS A 74 0.11 -14.29 -11.26
C LYS A 74 -0.91 -13.40 -11.98
N GLU A 75 -1.70 -12.65 -11.21
CA GLU A 75 -2.69 -11.71 -11.71
C GLU A 75 -2.66 -10.46 -10.82
N PRO A 76 -3.19 -9.32 -11.28
CA PRO A 76 -3.39 -8.16 -10.42
C PRO A 76 -4.15 -8.53 -9.14
N VAL A 77 -3.77 -7.89 -8.03
CA VAL A 77 -4.38 -8.15 -6.72
C VAL A 77 -5.85 -7.74 -6.75
N LYS A 78 -6.74 -8.66 -6.38
CA LYS A 78 -8.18 -8.39 -6.31
C LYS A 78 -8.48 -7.35 -5.23
N SER A 79 -9.49 -6.51 -5.46
CA SER A 79 -9.83 -5.39 -4.56
C SER A 79 -10.11 -5.81 -3.11
N VAL A 80 -10.63 -7.03 -2.88
CA VAL A 80 -10.88 -7.55 -1.52
C VAL A 80 -9.56 -7.83 -0.79
N ASP A 81 -8.63 -8.51 -1.45
CA ASP A 81 -7.31 -8.84 -0.90
C ASP A 81 -6.48 -7.59 -0.69
N LEU A 82 -6.56 -6.65 -1.64
CA LEU A 82 -5.95 -5.32 -1.51
C LEU A 82 -6.47 -4.59 -0.28
N ALA A 83 -7.78 -4.62 -0.01
CA ALA A 83 -8.36 -3.99 1.17
C ALA A 83 -7.86 -4.65 2.48
N VAL A 84 -7.65 -5.97 2.49
CA VAL A 84 -7.06 -6.68 3.64
C VAL A 84 -5.60 -6.27 3.84
N MET A 85 -4.79 -6.24 2.78
CA MET A 85 -3.40 -5.81 2.85
C MET A 85 -3.26 -4.37 3.35
N LEU A 86 -4.08 -3.45 2.83
CA LEU A 86 -4.09 -2.06 3.28
C LEU A 86 -4.38 -1.95 4.78
N LYS A 87 -5.35 -2.71 5.31
CA LYS A 87 -5.64 -2.73 6.75
C LYS A 87 -4.44 -3.20 7.58
N ASN A 88 -3.79 -4.29 7.16
CA ASN A 88 -2.65 -4.84 7.85
C ASN A 88 -1.47 -3.87 7.86
N ILE A 89 -1.17 -3.26 6.72
CA ILE A 89 -0.12 -2.24 6.58
C ILE A 89 -0.43 -1.03 7.46
N ILE A 90 -1.67 -0.53 7.45
CA ILE A 90 -2.09 0.60 8.28
C ILE A 90 -1.93 0.26 9.77
N ALA A 91 -2.33 -0.93 10.19
CA ALA A 91 -2.18 -1.38 11.57
C ALA A 91 -0.71 -1.43 11.99
N LYS A 92 0.16 -2.01 11.16
CA LYS A 92 1.61 -2.07 11.45
C LYS A 92 2.29 -0.70 11.44
N CYS A 93 1.92 0.20 10.53
CA CYS A 93 2.41 1.59 10.58
C CYS A 93 2.05 2.29 11.90
N LYS A 94 0.83 2.07 12.42
CA LYS A 94 0.38 2.64 13.70
C LYS A 94 1.14 2.04 14.88
N GLU A 95 1.35 0.73 14.90
CA GLU A 95 2.12 0.02 15.92
C GLU A 95 3.55 0.56 16.03
N VAL A 96 4.18 0.85 14.89
CA VAL A 96 5.51 1.45 14.82
C VAL A 96 5.53 2.95 15.18
N GLY A 97 4.37 3.59 15.33
CA GLY A 97 4.25 5.00 15.75
C GLY A 97 4.08 6.01 14.62
N PHE A 98 3.89 5.57 13.36
CA PHE A 98 3.53 6.46 12.26
C PHE A 98 2.03 6.79 12.28
N LYS A 99 1.71 8.02 11.87
CA LYS A 99 0.33 8.54 11.74
C LYS A 99 -0.04 8.64 10.27
N LEU A 100 -0.76 7.65 9.75
CA LEU A 100 -1.26 7.66 8.38
C LEU A 100 -2.47 8.60 8.26
N SER A 101 -2.34 9.64 7.43
CA SER A 101 -3.38 10.65 7.17
C SER A 101 -4.11 10.43 5.84
N ALA A 102 -3.43 9.79 4.87
CA ALA A 102 -3.99 9.55 3.55
C ALA A 102 -3.37 8.31 2.89
N THR A 103 -4.08 7.79 1.89
CA THR A 103 -3.54 6.84 0.92
C THR A 103 -3.64 7.43 -0.49
N LEU A 104 -2.65 7.17 -1.34
CA LEU A 104 -2.56 7.64 -2.72
C LEU A 104 -2.32 6.45 -3.67
N PRO A 105 -3.38 5.81 -4.17
CA PRO A 105 -3.30 4.83 -5.25
C PRO A 105 -3.09 5.46 -6.64
N ASP A 106 -2.86 4.63 -7.66
CA ASP A 106 -3.09 4.98 -9.07
C ASP A 106 -4.61 5.08 -9.41
N GLN A 107 -4.93 5.43 -10.66
CA GLN A 107 -6.33 5.59 -11.12
C GLN A 107 -7.02 4.27 -11.51
N SER A 108 -6.43 3.10 -11.25
CA SER A 108 -7.02 1.82 -11.66
C SER A 108 -8.38 1.57 -11.01
N THR A 109 -9.26 0.90 -11.74
CA THR A 109 -10.62 0.55 -11.27
C THR A 109 -10.59 -0.31 -10.02
N ASP A 110 -9.59 -1.19 -9.91
CA ASP A 110 -9.44 -2.13 -8.78
C ASP A 110 -9.07 -1.39 -7.49
N ASN A 111 -8.20 -0.39 -7.58
CA ASN A 111 -7.84 0.48 -6.47
C ASN A 111 -9.03 1.33 -6.01
N GLN A 112 -9.80 1.90 -6.95
CA GLN A 112 -11.03 2.63 -6.63
C GLN A 112 -12.06 1.73 -5.93
N ALA A 113 -12.24 0.50 -6.40
CA ALA A 113 -13.16 -0.46 -5.79
C ALA A 113 -12.74 -0.86 -4.37
N ALA A 114 -11.45 -1.11 -4.12
CA ALA A 114 -10.93 -1.44 -2.80
C ALA A 114 -11.12 -0.28 -1.80
N ILE A 115 -10.85 0.96 -2.22
CA ILE A 115 -11.07 2.16 -1.41
C ILE A 115 -12.55 2.33 -1.09
N ASN A 116 -13.43 2.22 -2.10
CA ASN A 116 -14.88 2.34 -1.89
C ASN A 116 -15.42 1.29 -0.91
N TYR A 117 -14.89 0.06 -0.98
CA TYR A 117 -15.21 -0.99 -0.02
C TYR A 117 -14.77 -0.60 1.40
N LEU A 118 -13.54 -0.09 1.58
CA LEU A 118 -13.03 0.36 2.87
C LEU A 118 -13.81 1.55 3.43
N MET A 119 -14.18 2.53 2.60
CA MET A 119 -14.98 3.69 3.01
C MET A 119 -16.36 3.27 3.51
N LYS A 120 -17.05 2.38 2.78
CA LYS A 120 -18.36 1.86 3.20
C LYS A 120 -18.26 1.18 4.57
N LYS A 121 -17.25 0.33 4.79
CA LYS A 121 -17.04 -0.34 6.07
C LYS A 121 -16.69 0.62 7.22
N THR A 122 -15.91 1.68 6.95
CA THR A 122 -15.48 2.64 7.97
C THR A 122 -16.63 3.55 8.41
N ASN A 123 -17.43 4.04 7.46
CA ASN A 123 -18.61 4.87 7.76
C ASN A 123 -19.67 4.12 8.57
N SER A 124 -19.82 2.81 8.37
CA SER A 124 -20.72 1.98 9.17
C SER A 124 -20.23 1.73 10.61
N GLN A 125 -18.96 2.01 10.93
CA GLN A 125 -18.37 1.67 12.23
C GLN A 125 -17.99 2.88 13.11
N ASN A 126 -18.27 4.13 12.70
CA ASN A 126 -17.96 5.35 13.47
C ASN A 126 -16.51 5.41 14.01
N GLN A 127 -15.56 4.77 13.31
CA GLN A 127 -14.15 4.83 13.68
C GLN A 127 -13.50 6.06 13.07
N ASN A 128 -12.84 6.86 13.91
CA ASN A 128 -12.07 8.08 13.62
C ASN A 128 -10.82 7.81 12.75
N MET A 129 -10.97 7.03 11.69
CA MET A 129 -9.94 6.78 10.70
C MET A 129 -10.14 7.79 9.57
N TYR A 130 -9.58 8.98 9.76
CA TYR A 130 -9.43 9.98 8.71
C TYR A 130 -8.42 9.47 7.67
N LEU A 131 -8.78 8.46 6.88
CA LEU A 131 -8.13 8.26 5.58
C LEU A 131 -8.75 9.27 4.62
N ILE A 132 -8.09 10.41 4.47
CA ILE A 132 -8.43 11.33 3.38
C ILE A 132 -7.87 10.70 2.10
N PHE A 133 -8.75 10.11 1.30
CA PHE A 133 -8.41 9.66 -0.05
C PHE A 133 -8.37 10.89 -0.95
N LEU A 134 -7.18 11.39 -1.27
CA LEU A 134 -6.99 12.67 -2.00
C LEU A 134 -7.44 12.66 -3.47
N TYR A 135 -8.14 11.63 -3.94
CA TYR A 135 -8.65 11.58 -5.30
C TYR A 135 -9.75 12.62 -5.60
N LYS A 136 -10.54 13.02 -4.60
CA LYS A 136 -11.67 13.95 -4.85
C LYS A 136 -11.25 15.41 -5.01
N TYR A 137 -10.03 15.80 -4.64
CA TYR A 137 -9.60 17.21 -4.70
C TYR A 137 -8.99 17.57 -6.06
N VAL A 138 -8.26 16.67 -6.69
CA VAL A 138 -7.55 16.94 -7.97
C VAL A 138 -8.53 17.07 -9.14
N ILE A 139 -9.57 16.22 -9.22
CA ILE A 139 -10.53 16.27 -10.33
C ILE A 139 -11.54 17.42 -10.19
N LYS A 140 -11.90 17.83 -8.96
CA LYS A 140 -12.80 18.98 -8.78
C LYS A 140 -12.14 20.34 -9.02
N ASN A 141 -10.82 20.44 -8.90
CA ASN A 141 -10.09 21.72 -8.99
C ASN A 141 -9.12 21.83 -10.17
N GLY A 142 -9.15 20.90 -11.14
CA GLY A 142 -8.45 21.05 -12.42
C GLY A 142 -6.94 21.29 -12.33
N THR A 143 -6.30 20.91 -11.22
CA THR A 143 -4.86 21.16 -11.04
C THR A 143 -4.09 19.92 -11.46
N HIS A 144 -3.60 19.93 -12.70
CA HIS A 144 -2.59 18.99 -13.18
C HIS A 144 -1.29 19.24 -12.40
N ILE A 145 -0.75 18.19 -11.78
CA ILE A 145 0.63 18.15 -11.27
C ILE A 145 1.42 17.24 -12.20
#